data_AF-A0A5F1ZD73-F1
#
_entry.id   AF-A0A5F1ZD73-F1
#
_cell.length_a   1.000
_cell.length_b   1.000
_cell.length_c   1.000
_cell.angle_alpha   90.00
_cell.angle_beta   90.00
_cell.angle_gamma   90.00
#
_symmetry.space_group_name_H-M   'P 1'
#
loop_
_entity.id
_entity.type
_entity.pdbx_description
1 polymer ?
#
loop_
_entity_poly.entity_id
_entity_poly.type
_entity_poly.pdbx_seq_one_letter_code
_entity_poly.pdbx_strand_id
1 'polypeptide(L)'
;MKSKLVNFLFVFSLGFCSKGSESEKKDFKVLSEAFRLGHISFVNSILKEKKEERELTEGELTIYFKTLFYSGQWKEFFSEWSLVKHKPPEMVLLYFKALLLSKDTISVSQEDEVKLLELLPVSPEACLLYLKIYKKKTPSNQKKIFSAQSKQFQTHLDRLHKELGE
;
A
#
# COMPACT_ATOMS: atom_id res chain seq x y z
N MET A 1 48.28 22.84 42.13
CA MET A 1 47.79 21.79 43.06
C MET A 1 46.46 22.30 43.60
N LYS A 2 45.28 21.69 43.43
CA LYS A 2 44.89 20.30 43.16
C LYS A 2 43.68 20.31 42.21
N SER A 3 43.80 19.53 41.14
CA SER A 3 42.68 19.09 40.30
C SER A 3 42.05 17.84 40.93
N LYS A 4 40.73 17.70 40.75
CA LYS A 4 39.90 16.47 40.61
C LYS A 4 38.49 16.81 41.11
N LEU A 5 37.55 17.23 40.26
CA LEU A 5 36.73 16.39 39.37
C LEU A 5 36.25 15.11 40.05
N VAL A 6 34.97 15.09 40.39
CA VAL A 6 33.96 14.04 40.12
C VAL A 6 32.82 14.30 41.10
N ASN A 7 31.75 14.94 40.63
CA ASN A 7 30.45 14.74 41.23
C ASN A 7 29.53 14.19 40.14
N PHE A 8 29.21 12.93 40.35
CA PHE A 8 28.51 12.01 39.48
C PHE A 8 27.04 12.46 39.42
N LEU A 9 26.68 13.22 38.39
CA LEU A 9 25.30 13.57 38.05
C LEU A 9 24.66 12.37 37.34
N PHE A 10 24.58 11.25 38.04
CA PHE A 10 23.57 10.23 37.76
C PHE A 10 22.43 10.55 38.70
N VAL A 11 21.24 10.82 38.15
CA VAL A 11 19.95 10.44 38.72
C VAL A 11 18.85 11.06 37.81
N PHE A 12 17.99 10.17 37.33
CA PHE A 12 16.77 10.40 36.54
C PHE A 12 16.91 10.77 35.05
N SER A 13 17.51 9.85 34.28
CA SER A 13 16.82 9.44 33.06
C SER A 13 15.53 8.72 33.46
N LEU A 14 14.44 9.48 33.58
CA LEU A 14 13.10 8.91 33.50
C LEU A 14 13.00 8.26 32.12
N GLY A 15 13.32 6.96 32.06
CA GLY A 15 12.94 6.11 30.96
C GLY A 15 11.44 6.22 30.82
N PHE A 16 11.00 7.01 29.85
CA PHE A 16 9.68 6.91 29.26
C PHE A 16 9.61 5.50 28.66
N CYS A 17 9.24 4.54 29.51
CA CYS A 17 8.91 3.19 29.12
C CYS A 17 7.64 3.29 28.28
N SER A 18 7.79 3.20 26.95
CA SER A 18 6.72 3.31 25.98
C SER A 18 5.76 2.12 26.09
N LYS A 19 4.80 2.20 27.01
CA LYS A 19 3.66 1.27 27.09
C LYS A 19 2.78 1.28 25.81
N GLY A 20 2.98 2.23 24.89
CA GLY A 20 2.24 2.32 23.63
C GLY A 20 2.48 1.14 22.68
N SER A 21 3.70 0.56 22.65
CA SER A 21 4.07 -0.34 21.55
C SER A 21 3.40 -1.72 21.55
N GLU A 22 2.93 -2.21 22.70
CA GLU A 22 2.31 -3.54 22.80
C GLU A 22 0.79 -3.49 22.67
N SER A 23 0.16 -2.45 23.23
CA SER A 23 -1.28 -2.20 23.05
C SER A 23 -1.59 -1.87 21.59
N GLU A 24 -0.80 -1.01 20.94
CA GLU A 24 -1.01 -0.63 19.53
C GLU A 24 -0.89 -1.85 18.59
N LYS A 25 0.03 -2.77 18.86
CA LYS A 25 0.16 -4.02 18.10
C LYS A 25 -1.05 -4.93 18.28
N LYS A 26 -1.58 -5.03 19.50
CA LYS A 26 -2.79 -5.80 19.79
C LYS A 26 -4.00 -5.21 19.07
N ASP A 27 -4.14 -3.89 19.10
CA ASP A 27 -5.25 -3.18 18.47
C ASP A 27 -5.20 -3.30 16.95
N PHE A 28 -4.01 -3.17 16.35
CA PHE A 28 -3.82 -3.38 14.91
C PHE A 28 -4.15 -4.82 14.49
N LYS A 29 -3.80 -5.82 15.31
CA LYS A 29 -4.14 -7.22 15.05
C LYS A 29 -5.65 -7.45 15.05
N VAL A 30 -6.37 -6.89 16.03
CA VAL A 30 -7.83 -6.98 16.10
C VAL A 30 -8.48 -6.33 14.88
N LEU A 31 -7.99 -5.14 14.50
CA LEU A 31 -8.49 -4.42 13.33
C LEU A 31 -8.23 -5.18 12.02
N SER A 32 -7.05 -5.77 11.88
CA SER A 32 -6.68 -6.59 10.73
C SER A 32 -7.55 -7.84 10.61
N GLU A 33 -7.85 -8.49 11.73
CA GLU A 33 -8.72 -9.66 11.72
C GLU A 33 -10.16 -9.29 11.41
N ALA A 34 -10.68 -8.20 11.99
CA ALA A 34 -12.01 -7.69 11.66
C ALA A 34 -12.14 -7.36 10.17
N PHE A 35 -11.10 -6.78 9.56
CA PHE A 35 -11.04 -6.54 8.12
C PHE A 35 -11.09 -7.84 7.32
N ARG A 36 -10.29 -8.85 7.70
CA ARG A 36 -10.29 -10.18 7.03
C ARG A 36 -11.62 -10.90 7.14
N LEU A 37 -12.34 -10.72 8.24
CA LEU A 37 -13.68 -11.26 8.45
C LEU A 37 -14.79 -10.48 7.71
N GLY A 38 -14.43 -9.39 7.01
CA GLY A 38 -15.38 -8.60 6.21
C GLY A 38 -16.18 -7.57 7.01
N HIS A 39 -15.77 -7.22 8.23
CA HIS A 39 -16.41 -6.18 9.04
C HIS A 39 -15.99 -4.76 8.58
N ILE A 40 -16.14 -4.48 7.29
CA ILE A 40 -15.59 -3.29 6.61
C ILE A 40 -16.09 -1.98 7.21
N SER A 41 -17.39 -1.85 7.52
CA SER A 41 -17.96 -0.62 8.11
C SER A 41 -17.40 -0.32 9.50
N PHE A 42 -17.27 -1.35 10.35
CA PHE A 42 -16.67 -1.22 11.68
C PHE A 42 -15.21 -0.78 11.58
N VAL A 43 -14.43 -1.44 10.72
CA VAL A 43 -13.02 -1.10 10.48
C VAL A 43 -12.89 0.35 9.98
N ASN A 44 -13.78 0.78 9.09
CA ASN A 44 -13.78 2.15 8.57
C ASN A 44 -14.00 3.18 9.68
N SER A 45 -15.01 2.97 10.53
CA SER A 45 -15.32 3.88 11.65
C SER A 45 -14.13 4.04 12.58
N ILE A 46 -13.50 2.93 12.99
CA ILE A 46 -12.33 2.95 13.88
C ILE A 46 -11.14 3.66 13.23
N LEU A 47 -10.89 3.42 11.94
CA LEU A 47 -9.76 4.06 11.24
C LEU A 47 -9.97 5.56 11.03
N LYS A 48 -11.21 6.01 10.83
CA LYS A 48 -11.53 7.44 10.74
C LYS A 48 -11.33 8.14 12.09
N GLU A 49 -11.84 7.57 13.16
CA GLU A 49 -11.64 8.07 14.52
C GLU A 49 -10.14 8.20 14.84
N LYS A 50 -9.37 7.13 14.61
CA LYS A 50 -7.91 7.15 14.80
C LYS A 50 -7.21 8.21 13.97
N LYS A 51 -7.69 8.49 12.76
CA LYS A 51 -7.12 9.49 11.85
C LYS A 51 -7.38 10.93 12.33
N GLU A 52 -8.50 11.16 13.01
CA GLU A 52 -8.79 12.45 13.67
C GLU A 52 -7.88 12.68 14.88
N GLU A 53 -7.49 11.61 15.57
CA GLU A 53 -6.61 11.66 16.74
C GLU A 53 -5.12 11.72 16.39
N ARG A 54 -4.69 10.98 15.36
CA ARG A 54 -3.28 10.85 14.96
C ARG A 54 -3.10 10.43 13.51
N GLU A 55 -1.87 10.54 13.02
CA GLU A 55 -1.51 9.92 11.74
C GLU A 55 -1.60 8.38 11.82
N LEU A 56 -2.16 7.76 10.77
CA LEU A 56 -2.24 6.31 10.65
C LEU A 56 -0.86 5.73 10.34
N THR A 57 -0.55 4.58 10.95
CA THR A 57 0.63 3.79 10.57
C THR A 57 0.49 3.26 9.14
N GLU A 58 1.59 2.87 8.49
CA GLU A 58 1.53 2.35 7.10
C GLU A 58 0.59 1.14 6.94
N GLY A 59 0.57 0.25 7.95
CA GLY A 59 -0.33 -0.90 7.98
C GLY A 59 -1.80 -0.48 8.11
N GLU A 60 -2.10 0.45 9.01
CA GLU A 60 -3.45 1.00 9.19
C GLU A 60 -3.91 1.76 7.95
N LEU A 61 -3.02 2.54 7.35
CA LEU A 61 -3.28 3.27 6.10
C LEU A 61 -3.62 2.30 4.96
N THR A 62 -2.86 1.21 4.83
CA THR A 62 -3.14 0.18 3.82
C THR A 62 -4.52 -0.45 4.01
N ILE A 63 -4.89 -0.80 5.25
CA ILE A 63 -6.23 -1.32 5.56
C ILE A 63 -7.31 -0.27 5.29
N TYR A 64 -7.03 1.00 5.59
CA TYR A 64 -7.95 2.10 5.35
C TYR A 64 -8.25 2.25 3.85
N PHE A 65 -7.23 2.29 3.00
CA PHE A 65 -7.43 2.35 1.55
C PHE A 65 -8.19 1.14 1.01
N LYS A 66 -7.88 -0.06 1.49
CA LYS A 66 -8.65 -1.28 1.12
C LYS A 66 -10.11 -1.17 1.55
N THR A 67 -10.37 -0.65 2.75
CA THR A 67 -11.71 -0.44 3.31
C THR A 67 -12.52 0.54 2.46
N LEU A 68 -11.93 1.69 2.10
CA LEU A 68 -12.55 2.66 1.19
C LEU A 68 -12.83 2.05 -0.18
N PHE A 69 -11.88 1.27 -0.71
CA PHE A 69 -12.01 0.61 -2.00
C PHE A 69 -13.15 -0.41 -2.02
N TYR A 70 -13.20 -1.33 -1.07
CA TYR A 70 -14.25 -2.36 -1.00
C TYR A 70 -15.63 -1.79 -0.66
N SER A 71 -15.68 -0.62 -0.02
CA SER A 71 -16.92 0.11 0.26
C SER A 71 -17.38 0.98 -0.91
N GLY A 72 -16.59 1.10 -1.98
CA GLY A 72 -16.91 1.98 -3.11
C GLY A 72 -16.88 3.48 -2.79
N GLN A 73 -16.16 3.89 -1.73
CA GLN A 73 -16.09 5.28 -1.28
C GLN A 73 -15.06 6.09 -2.10
N TRP A 74 -15.32 6.22 -3.41
CA TRP A 74 -14.34 6.75 -4.39
C TRP A 74 -13.88 8.17 -4.10
N LYS A 75 -14.80 9.10 -3.80
CA LYS A 75 -14.45 10.49 -3.52
C LYS A 75 -13.44 10.61 -2.37
N GLU A 76 -13.68 9.87 -1.29
CA GLU A 76 -12.79 9.83 -0.13
C GLU A 76 -11.47 9.12 -0.47
N PHE A 77 -11.54 7.98 -1.16
CA PHE A 77 -10.37 7.24 -1.61
C PHE A 77 -9.39 8.13 -2.39
N PHE A 78 -9.87 8.90 -3.37
CA PHE A 78 -9.00 9.76 -4.19
C PHE A 78 -8.53 11.02 -3.45
N SER A 79 -9.36 11.57 -2.56
CA SER A 79 -8.95 12.66 -1.66
C SER A 79 -7.77 12.20 -0.79
N GLU A 80 -7.89 11.04 -0.19
CA GLU A 80 -6.86 10.46 0.67
C GLU A 80 -5.59 10.13 -0.10
N TRP A 81 -5.73 9.56 -1.31
CA TRP A 81 -4.59 9.23 -2.17
C TRP A 81 -3.66 10.42 -2.43
N SER A 82 -4.24 11.63 -2.58
CA SER A 82 -3.49 12.86 -2.83
C SER A 82 -2.60 13.29 -1.65
N LEU A 83 -2.93 12.86 -0.44
CA LEU A 83 -2.23 13.21 0.79
C LEU A 83 -1.10 12.22 1.12
N VAL A 84 -1.08 11.05 0.48
CA VAL A 84 -0.12 9.99 0.77
C VAL A 84 1.24 10.29 0.13
N LYS A 85 2.26 10.47 0.99
CA LYS A 85 3.65 10.68 0.57
C LYS A 85 4.30 9.39 0.04
N HIS A 86 4.23 8.30 0.80
CA HIS A 86 4.78 7.00 0.42
C HIS A 86 3.68 6.07 -0.07
N LYS A 87 3.75 5.65 -1.34
CA LYS A 87 2.71 4.85 -2.01
C LYS A 87 3.26 3.43 -2.26
N PRO A 88 2.98 2.45 -1.39
CA PRO A 88 3.48 1.09 -1.57
C PRO A 88 2.88 0.44 -2.81
N PRO A 89 3.56 -0.57 -3.42
CA PRO A 89 3.14 -1.22 -4.65
C PRO A 89 1.67 -1.67 -4.67
N GLU A 90 1.21 -2.30 -3.58
CA GLU A 90 -0.18 -2.76 -3.46
C GLU A 90 -1.20 -1.62 -3.56
N MET A 91 -0.91 -0.48 -2.91
CA MET A 91 -1.79 0.68 -2.95
C MET A 91 -1.78 1.36 -4.32
N VAL A 92 -0.65 1.36 -5.04
CA VAL A 92 -0.58 1.83 -6.43
C VAL A 92 -1.52 1.01 -7.31
N LEU A 93 -1.46 -0.33 -7.23
CA LEU A 93 -2.38 -1.20 -7.96
C LEU A 93 -3.84 -0.91 -7.59
N LEU A 94 -4.12 -0.71 -6.30
CA LEU A 94 -5.46 -0.36 -5.82
C LEU A 94 -5.97 0.96 -6.39
N TYR A 95 -5.12 1.99 -6.45
CA TYR A 95 -5.45 3.29 -7.04
C TYR A 95 -5.83 3.16 -8.51
N PHE A 96 -5.03 2.45 -9.31
CA PHE A 96 -5.34 2.25 -10.73
C PHE A 96 -6.58 1.36 -10.96
N LYS A 97 -6.87 0.41 -10.07
CA LYS A 97 -8.16 -0.29 -10.07
C LYS A 97 -9.31 0.66 -9.77
N ALA A 98 -9.15 1.55 -8.78
CA ALA A 98 -10.18 2.51 -8.41
C ALA A 98 -10.51 3.43 -9.60
N LEU A 99 -9.50 3.91 -10.34
CA LEU A 99 -9.71 4.72 -11.56
C LEU A 99 -10.59 4.01 -12.60
N LEU A 100 -10.42 2.70 -12.76
CA LEU A 100 -11.21 1.90 -13.70
C LEU A 100 -12.64 1.65 -13.21
N LEU A 101 -12.85 1.58 -11.89
CA LEU A 101 -14.12 1.21 -11.28
C LEU A 101 -15.01 2.42 -10.96
N SER A 102 -14.41 3.56 -10.57
CA SER A 102 -15.16 4.76 -10.19
C SER A 102 -15.93 5.37 -11.36
N LYS A 103 -15.44 5.16 -12.59
CA LYS A 103 -15.91 5.83 -13.82
C LYS A 103 -15.77 7.37 -13.78
N ASP A 104 -15.13 7.90 -12.74
CA ASP A 104 -14.86 9.33 -12.60
C ASP A 104 -13.71 9.75 -13.53
N THR A 105 -13.80 10.96 -14.05
CA THR A 105 -12.76 11.53 -14.92
C THR A 105 -11.64 12.12 -14.07
N ILE A 106 -10.77 11.25 -13.55
CA ILE A 106 -9.65 11.65 -12.70
C ILE A 106 -8.39 11.77 -13.54
N SER A 107 -7.74 12.93 -13.45
CA SER A 107 -6.44 13.15 -14.09
C SER A 107 -5.34 12.43 -13.30
N VAL A 108 -4.67 11.49 -13.94
CA VAL A 108 -3.51 10.79 -13.35
C VAL A 108 -2.30 11.71 -13.44
N SER A 109 -1.59 11.93 -12.32
CA SER A 109 -0.34 12.70 -12.33
C SER A 109 0.79 11.89 -12.96
N GLN A 110 1.81 12.56 -13.47
CA GLN A 110 2.97 11.89 -14.05
C GLN A 110 3.69 11.02 -13.02
N GLU A 111 3.76 11.46 -11.76
CA GLU A 111 4.40 10.70 -10.67
C GLU A 111 3.66 9.40 -10.38
N ASP A 112 2.33 9.40 -10.40
CA ASP A 112 1.53 8.20 -10.18
C ASP A 112 1.63 7.23 -11.37
N GLU A 113 1.72 7.74 -12.59
CA GLU A 113 1.97 6.92 -13.78
C GLU A 113 3.34 6.23 -13.72
N VAL A 114 4.40 6.96 -13.33
CA VAL A 114 5.75 6.38 -13.16
C VAL A 114 5.72 5.22 -12.17
N LYS A 115 4.99 5.36 -11.04
CA LYS A 115 4.84 4.28 -10.06
C LYS A 115 4.17 3.03 -10.64
N LEU A 116 3.22 3.17 -11.57
CA LEU A 116 2.66 2.01 -12.26
C LEU A 116 3.67 1.38 -13.23
N LEU A 117 4.43 2.21 -13.95
CA LEU A 117 5.45 1.74 -14.89
C LEU A 117 6.55 0.93 -14.18
N GLU A 118 6.96 1.36 -12.99
CA GLU A 118 7.93 0.64 -12.14
C GLU A 118 7.46 -0.77 -11.75
N LEU A 119 6.14 -1.00 -11.67
CA LEU A 119 5.56 -2.31 -11.32
C LEU A 119 5.41 -3.25 -12.51
N LEU A 120 5.47 -2.77 -13.76
CA LEU A 120 5.31 -3.60 -14.96
C LEU A 120 6.27 -4.81 -15.01
N PRO A 121 7.56 -4.69 -14.64
CA PRO A 121 8.49 -5.81 -14.71
C PRO A 121 8.25 -6.91 -13.66
N VAL A 122 7.42 -6.66 -12.64
CA VAL A 122 7.26 -7.56 -11.50
C VAL A 122 5.81 -7.93 -11.20
N SER A 123 4.84 -7.26 -11.87
CA SER A 123 3.41 -7.47 -11.63
C SER A 123 2.65 -7.62 -12.95
N PRO A 124 2.15 -8.83 -13.26
CA PRO A 124 1.20 -9.05 -14.36
C PRO A 124 -0.08 -8.21 -14.20
N GLU A 125 -0.46 -7.91 -12.96
CA GLU A 125 -1.60 -7.06 -12.68
C GLU A 125 -1.34 -5.60 -13.09
N ALA A 126 -0.17 -5.04 -12.75
CA ALA A 126 0.22 -3.70 -13.21
C ALA A 126 0.17 -3.62 -14.74
N CYS A 127 0.62 -4.70 -15.39
CA CYS A 127 0.57 -4.84 -16.84
C CYS A 127 -0.87 -4.71 -17.39
N LEU A 128 -1.81 -5.46 -16.84
CA LEU A 128 -3.21 -5.41 -17.26
C LEU A 128 -3.86 -4.05 -17.01
N LEU A 129 -3.59 -3.45 -15.84
CA LEU A 129 -4.09 -2.12 -15.49
C LEU A 129 -3.60 -1.07 -16.48
N TYR A 130 -2.29 -1.08 -16.76
CA TYR A 130 -1.69 -0.17 -17.72
C TYR A 130 -2.34 -0.31 -19.12
N LEU A 131 -2.49 -1.53 -19.63
CA LEU A 131 -3.12 -1.75 -20.93
C LEU A 131 -4.58 -1.27 -20.95
N LYS A 132 -5.33 -1.49 -19.87
CA LYS A 132 -6.74 -1.14 -19.81
C LYS A 132 -6.96 0.36 -19.75
N ILE A 133 -6.09 1.09 -19.07
CA ILE A 133 -6.17 2.55 -18.92
C ILE A 133 -5.67 3.26 -20.19
N TYR A 134 -4.54 2.82 -20.74
CA TYR A 134 -3.86 3.51 -21.83
C TYR A 134 -4.11 2.90 -23.22
N LYS A 135 -5.16 2.07 -23.34
CA LYS A 135 -5.50 1.20 -24.49
C LYS A 135 -5.58 1.90 -25.86
N LYS A 136 -5.56 3.23 -25.92
CA LYS A 136 -5.60 3.98 -27.19
C LYS A 136 -4.23 4.32 -27.77
N LYS A 137 -3.12 4.25 -27.01
CA LYS A 137 -1.78 4.62 -27.50
C LYS A 137 -0.64 3.89 -26.78
N THR A 138 -0.67 2.56 -26.67
CA THR A 138 0.45 1.82 -26.05
C THR A 138 1.71 1.95 -26.91
N PRO A 139 2.76 2.68 -26.47
CA PRO A 139 4.03 2.82 -27.18
C PRO A 139 4.72 1.45 -27.38
N SER A 140 5.51 1.33 -28.45
CA SER A 140 6.12 0.06 -28.85
C SER A 140 7.04 -0.55 -27.78
N ASN A 141 7.73 0.26 -26.99
CA ASN A 141 8.61 -0.20 -25.92
C ASN A 141 7.84 -0.94 -24.81
N GLN A 142 6.63 -0.50 -24.49
CA GLN A 142 5.82 -1.17 -23.48
C GLN A 142 5.27 -2.49 -24.02
N LYS A 143 4.88 -2.57 -25.30
CA LYS A 143 4.53 -3.84 -25.97
C LYS A 143 5.66 -4.89 -25.85
N LYS A 144 6.92 -4.47 -25.92
CA LYS A 144 8.07 -5.36 -25.72
C LYS A 144 8.16 -5.88 -24.29
N ILE A 145 7.94 -5.02 -23.29
CA ILE A 145 7.90 -5.41 -21.87
C ILE A 145 6.79 -6.44 -21.63
N PHE A 146 5.58 -6.20 -22.16
CA PHE A 146 4.47 -7.16 -22.09
C PHE A 146 4.80 -8.51 -22.71
N SER A 147 5.44 -8.50 -23.88
CA SER A 147 5.83 -9.73 -24.56
C SER A 147 6.85 -10.53 -23.76
N ALA A 148 7.85 -9.85 -23.17
CA ALA A 148 8.86 -10.49 -22.33
C ALA A 148 8.24 -11.11 -21.07
N GLN A 149 7.36 -10.38 -20.38
CA GLN A 149 6.63 -10.86 -19.20
C GLN A 149 5.74 -12.05 -19.52
N SER A 150 5.01 -12.02 -20.64
CA SER A 150 4.17 -13.14 -21.07
C SER A 150 5.00 -14.41 -21.32
N LYS A 151 6.17 -14.27 -21.94
CA LYS A 151 7.10 -15.40 -22.15
C LYS A 151 7.67 -15.93 -20.83
N GLN A 152 8.03 -15.04 -19.91
CA GLN A 152 8.52 -15.44 -18.59
C GLN A 152 7.44 -16.17 -17.79
N PHE A 153 6.19 -15.68 -17.83
CA PHE A 153 5.05 -16.33 -17.19
C PHE A 153 4.79 -17.72 -17.78
N GLN A 154 4.78 -17.83 -19.11
CA GLN A 154 4.67 -19.13 -19.78
C GLN A 154 5.79 -20.07 -19.36
N THR A 155 7.03 -19.58 -19.30
CA THR A 155 8.19 -20.38 -18.86
C THR A 155 8.03 -20.89 -17.42
N HIS A 156 7.46 -20.07 -16.53
CA HIS A 156 7.17 -20.51 -15.15
C HIS A 156 6.04 -21.54 -15.11
N LEU A 157 4.99 -21.37 -15.91
CA LEU A 157 3.93 -22.37 -16.03
C LEU A 157 4.45 -23.70 -16.57
N ASP A 158 5.29 -23.67 -17.62
CA ASP A 158 5.88 -24.86 -18.21
C ASP A 158 6.76 -25.62 -17.19
N ARG A 159 7.49 -24.88 -16.33
CA ARG A 159 8.26 -25.48 -15.24
C ARG A 159 7.37 -26.10 -14.17
N LEU A 160 6.32 -25.40 -13.74
CA LEU A 160 5.36 -25.92 -12.77
C LEU A 160 4.67 -27.18 -13.28
N HIS A 161 4.27 -27.21 -14.56
CA HIS A 161 3.66 -28.38 -15.19
C HIS A 161 4.61 -29.58 -15.18
N LYS A 162 5.87 -29.35 -15.56
CA LYS A 162 6.94 -30.36 -15.51
C LYS A 162 7.21 -30.86 -14.08
N GLU A 163 7.18 -29.98 -13.08
CA GLU A 163 7.37 -30.32 -11.67
C GLU A 163 6.17 -31.08 -11.08
N LEU A 164 4.96 -30.81 -11.58
CA LEU A 164 3.73 -31.52 -11.22
C LEU A 164 3.60 -32.90 -11.90
N GLY A 165 4.50 -33.22 -12.84
CA GLY A 165 4.54 -34.52 -13.52
C GLY A 165 3.50 -34.67 -14.63
N GLU A 166 2.99 -33.56 -15.15
CA GLU A 166 2.15 -33.49 -16.36
C GLU A 166 2.99 -33.16 -17.60
#